data_AF-A0A7Y5Z390-F1
#
_entry.id   AF-A0A7Y5Z390-F1
#
_cell.length_a   1.000
_cell.length_b   1.000
_cell.length_c   1.000
_cell.angle_alpha   90.00
_cell.angle_beta   90.00
_cell.angle_gamma   90.00
#
_symmetry.space_group_name_H-M   'P 1'
#
loop_
_entity.id
_entity.type
_entity.pdbx_description
1 polymer ?
#
loop_
_entity_poly.entity_id
_entity_poly.type
_entity_poly.pdbx_seq_one_letter_code
_entity_poly.pdbx_strand_id
1 'polypeptide(L)'
;MTYSIRLFLDRLKKSGHSLGVFFCLLMSVVIAGGLWLPDSSGYLRRLSGLALIVQALVLCQLHFSIRLRQIYSDRHLEELTERKSNIKALNARLRNLMNAVTQVAVVTTDSLGRTLLFSTGAEKMFGFSREEVLGLNHVDILHAQEEIVERDIDSGPPTHHSLIDTD
;
A
#
# COMPACT_ATOMS: atom_id res chain seq x y z
N MET A 1 9.79 -21.17 3.14
CA MET A 1 9.01 -21.90 2.13
C MET A 1 7.59 -21.34 1.88
N THR A 2 6.98 -20.64 2.83
CA THR A 2 5.59 -20.14 2.74
C THR A 2 5.39 -18.99 1.73
N TYR A 3 6.43 -18.19 1.45
CA TYR A 3 6.35 -17.05 0.51
C TYR A 3 6.24 -17.50 -0.96
N SER A 4 6.92 -18.58 -1.36
CA SER A 4 6.92 -19.07 -2.74
C SER A 4 5.56 -19.65 -3.14
N ILE A 5 4.85 -20.29 -2.20
CA ILE A 5 3.51 -20.83 -2.44
C ILE A 5 2.48 -19.71 -2.56
N ARG A 6 2.57 -18.65 -1.74
CA ARG A 6 1.68 -17.48 -1.88
C ARG A 6 1.89 -16.76 -3.22
N LEU A 7 3.14 -16.57 -3.65
CA LEU A 7 3.44 -15.92 -4.93
C LEU A 7 2.98 -16.77 -6.13
N PHE A 8 3.08 -18.11 -6.01
CA PHE A 8 2.61 -19.04 -7.03
C PHE A 8 1.07 -19.11 -7.10
N LEU A 9 0.40 -19.10 -5.95
CA LEU A 9 -1.06 -19.03 -5.87
C LEU A 9 -1.61 -17.69 -6.39
N ASP A 10 -0.90 -16.59 -6.15
CA ASP A 10 -1.30 -15.27 -6.67
C ASP A 10 -1.09 -15.19 -8.20
N ARG A 11 -0.02 -15.81 -8.73
CA ARG A 11 0.15 -16.01 -10.18
C ARG A 11 -0.93 -16.91 -10.78
N LEU A 12 -1.34 -17.99 -10.10
CA LEU A 12 -2.45 -18.84 -10.53
C LEU A 12 -3.79 -18.10 -10.52
N LYS A 13 -4.04 -17.26 -9.51
CA LYS A 13 -5.25 -16.42 -9.40
C LYS A 13 -5.29 -15.31 -10.47
N LYS A 14 -4.14 -14.73 -10.81
CA LYS A 14 -3.98 -13.80 -11.95
C LYS A 14 -4.09 -14.50 -13.31
N SER A 15 -3.82 -15.81 -13.32
CA SER A 15 -3.92 -16.72 -14.48
C SER A 15 -5.29 -17.39 -14.61
N GLY A 16 -6.39 -16.72 -14.20
CA GLY A 16 -7.75 -17.14 -14.55
C GLY A 16 -7.98 -17.26 -16.08
N HIS A 17 -7.09 -16.65 -16.86
CA HIS A 17 -7.01 -16.76 -18.32
C HIS A 17 -6.54 -18.13 -18.82
N SER A 18 -5.60 -18.78 -18.12
CA SER A 18 -4.96 -20.01 -18.60
C SER A 18 -5.85 -21.23 -18.46
N LEU A 19 -6.67 -21.30 -17.41
CA LEU A 19 -7.55 -22.44 -17.15
C LEU A 19 -8.64 -22.58 -18.22
N GLY A 20 -9.19 -21.44 -18.68
CA GLY A 20 -10.19 -21.43 -19.76
C GLY A 20 -9.61 -21.78 -21.12
N VAL A 21 -8.40 -21.28 -21.44
CA VAL A 21 -7.69 -21.63 -22.68
C VAL A 21 -7.32 -23.12 -22.70
N PHE A 22 -6.86 -23.66 -21.57
CA PHE A 22 -6.55 -25.07 -21.41
C PHE A 22 -7.79 -25.96 -21.61
N PHE A 23 -8.92 -25.60 -21.03
CA PHE A 23 -10.18 -26.33 -21.21
C PHE A 23 -10.67 -26.30 -22.66
N CYS A 24 -10.50 -25.17 -23.35
CA CYS A 24 -10.85 -25.06 -24.77
C CYS A 24 -9.94 -25.90 -25.68
N LEU A 25 -8.64 -25.97 -25.40
CA LEU A 25 -7.72 -26.85 -26.13
C LEU A 25 -8.06 -28.32 -25.89
N LEU A 26 -8.36 -28.71 -24.65
CA LEU A 26 -8.76 -30.07 -24.29
C LEU A 26 -10.05 -30.49 -25.02
N MET A 27 -11.07 -29.62 -25.03
CA MET A 27 -12.35 -29.91 -25.70
C MET A 27 -12.24 -29.96 -27.23
N SER A 28 -11.38 -29.13 -27.83
CA SER A 28 -11.07 -29.20 -29.26
C SER A 28 -10.51 -30.58 -29.64
N VAL A 29 -9.63 -31.13 -28.80
CA VAL A 29 -9.04 -32.48 -28.99
C VAL A 29 -10.11 -33.58 -28.85
N VAL A 30 -11.04 -33.45 -27.90
CA VAL A 30 -12.15 -34.42 -27.70
C VAL A 30 -13.12 -34.41 -28.88
N ILE A 31 -13.45 -33.24 -29.42
CA ILE A 31 -14.37 -33.09 -30.56
C ILE A 31 -13.71 -33.58 -31.85
N ALA A 32 -12.43 -33.28 -32.07
CA ALA A 32 -11.66 -33.83 -33.19
C ALA A 32 -11.53 -35.36 -33.13
N GLY A 33 -11.36 -35.92 -31.92
CA GLY A 33 -11.34 -37.37 -31.69
C GLY A 33 -12.69 -38.05 -31.97
N GLY A 34 -13.81 -37.38 -31.68
CA GLY A 34 -15.16 -37.87 -31.98
C GLY A 34 -15.50 -37.90 -33.47
N LEU A 35 -14.82 -37.10 -34.30
CA LEU A 35 -15.02 -37.04 -35.75
C LEU A 35 -14.28 -38.15 -36.52
N TRP A 36 -13.27 -38.78 -35.92
CA TRP A 36 -12.43 -39.81 -36.58
C TRP A 36 -13.01 -41.23 -36.47
N LEU A 37 -14.04 -41.46 -35.66
CA LEU A 37 -14.69 -42.76 -35.52
C LEU A 37 -15.64 -43.01 -36.71
N PRO A 38 -15.50 -44.14 -37.44
CA PRO A 38 -16.38 -44.47 -38.57
C PRO A 38 -17.82 -44.69 -38.08
N ASP A 39 -18.73 -43.84 -38.55
CA ASP A 39 -20.10 -43.69 -38.05
C ASP A 39 -21.08 -44.62 -38.78
N SER A 40 -21.81 -45.47 -38.05
CA SER A 40 -22.91 -46.31 -38.59
C SER A 40 -24.30 -45.69 -38.37
N SER A 41 -24.44 -44.61 -37.60
CA SER A 41 -25.72 -43.98 -37.28
C SER A 41 -25.51 -42.49 -36.95
N GLY A 42 -25.93 -41.59 -37.86
CA GLY A 42 -25.65 -40.13 -37.89
C GLY A 42 -25.95 -39.25 -36.65
N TYR A 43 -26.21 -39.86 -35.49
CA TYR A 43 -26.32 -39.24 -34.17
C TYR A 43 -25.00 -38.62 -33.69
N LEU A 44 -23.87 -39.30 -33.90
CA LEU A 44 -22.54 -38.81 -33.51
C LEU A 44 -22.17 -37.50 -34.21
N ARG A 45 -22.54 -37.36 -35.49
CA ARG A 45 -22.35 -36.13 -36.28
C ARG A 45 -23.18 -34.94 -35.79
N ARG A 46 -24.37 -35.17 -35.20
CA ARG A 46 -25.21 -34.10 -34.63
C ARG A 46 -24.69 -33.65 -33.26
N LEU A 47 -24.23 -34.59 -32.44
CA LEU A 47 -23.62 -34.30 -31.14
C LEU A 47 -22.33 -33.47 -31.26
N SER A 48 -21.46 -33.79 -32.21
CA SER A 48 -20.22 -33.01 -32.43
C SER A 48 -20.51 -31.58 -32.89
N GLY A 49 -21.55 -31.37 -33.71
CA GLY A 49 -22.01 -30.03 -34.09
C GLY A 49 -22.49 -29.19 -32.89
N LEU A 50 -23.28 -29.78 -31.99
CA LEU A 50 -23.72 -29.10 -30.76
C LEU A 50 -22.54 -28.78 -29.84
N ALA A 51 -21.56 -29.69 -29.72
CA ALA A 51 -20.37 -29.48 -28.91
C ALA A 51 -19.54 -28.28 -29.41
N LEU A 52 -19.40 -28.10 -30.72
CA LEU A 52 -18.71 -26.94 -31.31
C LEU A 52 -19.43 -25.61 -31.01
N ILE A 53 -20.76 -25.60 -31.09
CA ILE A 53 -21.55 -24.39 -30.77
C ILE A 53 -21.37 -24.02 -29.30
N VAL A 54 -21.43 -25.00 -28.40
CA VAL A 54 -21.18 -24.78 -26.95
C VAL A 54 -19.76 -24.28 -26.71
N GLN A 55 -18.75 -24.86 -27.36
CA GLN A 55 -17.36 -24.42 -27.24
C GLN A 55 -17.16 -22.98 -27.73
N ALA A 56 -17.76 -22.63 -28.87
CA ALA A 56 -17.70 -21.27 -29.41
C ALA A 56 -18.37 -20.26 -28.46
N LEU A 57 -19.50 -20.62 -27.85
CA LEU A 57 -20.18 -19.77 -26.87
C LEU A 57 -19.32 -19.55 -25.62
N VAL A 58 -18.71 -20.61 -25.07
CA VAL A 58 -17.82 -20.52 -23.91
C VAL A 58 -16.60 -19.64 -24.20
N LEU A 59 -15.99 -19.78 -25.38
CA LEU A 59 -14.88 -18.93 -25.82
C LEU A 59 -15.30 -17.46 -25.93
N CYS A 60 -16.46 -17.20 -26.52
CA CYS A 60 -17.00 -15.85 -26.66
C CYS A 60 -17.26 -15.21 -25.29
N GLN A 61 -17.90 -15.94 -24.38
CA GLN A 61 -18.15 -15.49 -23.00
C GLN A 61 -16.85 -15.20 -22.25
N LEU A 62 -15.85 -16.08 -22.36
CA LEU A 62 -14.56 -15.90 -21.72
C LEU A 62 -13.84 -14.67 -22.29
N HIS A 63 -13.77 -14.53 -23.61
CA HIS A 63 -13.16 -13.37 -24.25
C HIS A 63 -13.83 -12.06 -23.83
N PHE A 64 -15.17 -12.02 -23.81
CA PHE A 64 -15.93 -10.87 -23.35
C PHE A 64 -15.61 -10.53 -21.88
N SER A 65 -15.59 -11.53 -21.00
CA SER A 65 -15.28 -11.34 -19.58
C SER A 65 -13.86 -10.79 -19.33
N ILE A 66 -12.88 -11.22 -20.14
CA ILE A 66 -11.48 -10.77 -20.08
C ILE A 66 -11.39 -9.30 -20.52
N ARG A 67 -12.01 -8.96 -21.66
CA ARG A 67 -12.00 -7.61 -22.22
C ARG A 67 -12.65 -6.60 -21.28
N LEU A 68 -13.78 -6.98 -20.66
CA LEU A 68 -14.41 -6.16 -19.63
C LEU A 68 -13.47 -5.91 -18.45
N ARG A 69 -12.89 -6.97 -17.89
CA ARG A 69 -11.99 -6.88 -16.73
C ARG A 69 -10.76 -6.00 -17.00
N GLN A 70 -10.19 -6.04 -18.21
CA GLN A 70 -9.09 -5.15 -18.59
C GLN A 70 -9.50 -3.67 -18.52
N ILE A 71 -10.64 -3.31 -19.14
CA ILE A 71 -11.14 -1.93 -19.14
C ILE A 71 -11.38 -1.42 -17.70
N TYR A 72 -11.95 -2.26 -16.83
CA TYR A 72 -12.16 -1.89 -15.43
C TYR A 72 -10.85 -1.70 -14.66
N SER A 73 -9.85 -2.55 -14.92
CA SER A 73 -8.55 -2.46 -14.22
C SER A 73 -7.79 -1.19 -14.60
N ASP A 74 -7.82 -0.79 -15.87
CA ASP A 74 -7.10 0.39 -16.35
C ASP A 74 -7.70 1.67 -15.75
N ARG A 75 -9.04 1.78 -15.74
CA ARG A 75 -9.77 2.87 -15.08
C ARG A 75 -9.40 2.99 -13.60
N HIS A 76 -9.33 1.86 -12.90
CA HIS A 76 -9.02 1.86 -11.48
C HIS A 76 -7.56 2.26 -11.21
N LEU A 77 -6.64 1.85 -12.08
CA LEU A 77 -5.24 2.26 -11.97
C LEU A 77 -5.09 3.77 -12.20
N GLU A 78 -5.78 4.31 -13.20
CA GLU A 78 -5.78 5.74 -13.49
C GLU A 78 -6.32 6.55 -12.30
N GLU A 79 -7.48 6.17 -11.76
CA GLU A 79 -8.07 6.82 -10.58
C GLU A 79 -7.13 6.78 -9.36
N LEU A 80 -6.48 5.64 -9.10
CA LEU A 80 -5.51 5.52 -8.01
C LEU A 80 -4.28 6.40 -8.23
N THR A 81 -3.78 6.48 -9.46
CA THR A 81 -2.64 7.33 -9.78
C THR A 81 -2.98 8.81 -9.62
N GLU A 82 -4.18 9.23 -10.01
CA GLU A 82 -4.68 10.60 -9.84
C GLU A 82 -4.86 10.97 -8.36
N ARG A 83 -5.50 10.09 -7.57
CA ARG A 83 -5.60 10.31 -6.11
C ARG A 83 -4.23 10.44 -5.47
N LYS A 84 -3.27 9.59 -5.87
CA LYS A 84 -1.91 9.62 -5.35
C LYS A 84 -1.15 10.88 -5.77
N SER A 85 -1.33 11.37 -7.00
CA SER A 85 -0.70 12.61 -7.46
C SER A 85 -1.26 13.82 -6.72
N ASN A 86 -2.58 13.90 -6.53
CA ASN A 86 -3.24 14.96 -5.75
C ASN A 86 -2.75 15.01 -4.30
N ILE A 87 -2.66 13.86 -3.63
CA ILE A 87 -2.11 13.77 -2.27
C ILE A 87 -0.64 14.22 -2.24
N LYS A 88 0.17 13.80 -3.21
CA LYS A 88 1.58 14.22 -3.30
C LYS A 88 1.71 15.74 -3.51
N ALA A 89 0.90 16.32 -4.39
CA ALA A 89 0.91 17.74 -4.68
C ALA A 89 0.49 18.57 -3.45
N LEU A 90 -0.56 18.14 -2.74
CA LEU A 90 -1.00 18.78 -1.50
C LEU A 90 0.08 18.71 -0.42
N ASN A 91 0.68 17.53 -0.22
CA ASN A 91 1.78 17.36 0.75
C ASN A 91 3.00 18.23 0.39
N ALA A 92 3.36 18.34 -0.89
CA ALA A 92 4.44 19.21 -1.32
C ALA A 92 4.13 20.69 -1.04
N ARG A 93 2.88 21.13 -1.29
CA ARG A 93 2.43 22.49 -0.97
C ARG A 93 2.51 22.78 0.52
N LEU A 94 2.03 21.87 1.37
CA LEU A 94 2.12 22.00 2.83
C LEU A 94 3.58 22.10 3.28
N ARG A 95 4.46 21.22 2.79
CA ARG A 95 5.90 21.28 3.10
C ARG A 95 6.54 22.61 2.69
N ASN A 96 6.20 23.11 1.50
CA ASN A 96 6.72 24.39 1.03
C ASN A 96 6.25 25.56 1.91
N LEU A 97 4.98 25.55 2.35
CA LEU A 97 4.48 26.55 3.31
C LEU A 97 5.24 26.47 4.64
N MET A 98 5.44 25.26 5.18
CA MET A 98 6.21 25.07 6.41
C MET A 98 7.66 25.57 6.28
N ASN A 99 8.27 25.42 5.10
CA ASN A 99 9.61 25.93 4.84
C ASN A 99 9.64 27.45 4.59
N ALA A 100 8.57 28.03 4.04
CA ALA A 100 8.47 29.46 3.80
C ALA A 100 8.26 30.26 5.10
N VAL A 101 7.58 29.68 6.10
CA VAL A 101 7.39 30.30 7.40
C VAL A 101 8.67 30.15 8.23
N THR A 102 9.47 31.21 8.26
CA THR A 102 10.72 31.26 9.04
C THR A 102 10.53 31.76 10.47
N GLN A 103 9.33 32.24 10.81
CA GLN A 103 9.00 32.81 12.12
C GLN A 103 8.50 31.78 13.13
N VAL A 104 8.25 30.54 12.68
CA VAL A 104 7.75 29.45 13.52
C VAL A 104 8.60 28.21 13.28
N ALA A 105 9.14 27.64 14.35
CA ALA A 105 9.83 26.36 14.31
C ALA A 105 8.82 25.21 14.38
N VAL A 106 8.92 24.25 13.45
CA VAL A 106 8.12 23.03 13.48
C VAL A 106 9.01 21.82 13.42
N VAL A 107 8.87 20.99 14.45
CA VAL A 107 9.60 19.74 14.62
C VAL A 107 8.59 18.63 14.85
N THR A 108 8.76 17.50 14.18
CA THR A 108 7.94 16.30 14.39
C THR A 108 8.84 15.14 14.69
N THR A 109 8.53 14.36 15.72
CA THR A 109 9.28 13.17 16.12
C THR A 109 8.42 11.90 16.01
N ASP A 110 9.07 10.74 15.91
CA ASP A 110 8.40 9.45 16.06
C ASP A 110 8.17 9.09 17.55
N SER A 111 7.52 7.96 17.81
CA SER A 111 7.27 7.46 19.18
C SER A 111 8.53 7.17 19.99
N LEU A 112 9.71 7.11 19.36
CA LEU A 112 11.00 6.88 19.99
C LEU A 112 11.83 8.17 20.14
N GLY A 113 11.28 9.33 19.75
CA GLY A 113 11.93 10.63 19.82
C GLY A 113 12.74 11.03 18.59
N ARG A 114 12.71 10.25 17.49
CA ARG A 114 13.52 10.53 16.30
C ARG A 114 12.87 11.61 15.46
N THR A 115 13.60 12.66 15.11
CA THR A 115 13.09 13.76 14.29
C THR A 115 12.76 13.29 12.86
N LEU A 116 11.49 13.42 12.47
CA LEU A 116 10.94 13.12 11.15
C LEU A 116 10.82 14.36 10.26
N LEU A 117 10.60 15.54 10.85
CA LEU A 117 10.47 16.81 10.14
C LEU A 117 11.16 17.90 10.94
N PHE A 118 11.95 18.73 10.23
CA PHE A 118 12.59 19.91 10.78
C PHE A 118 12.43 21.06 9.77
N SER A 119 11.57 22.05 10.07
CA SER A 119 11.27 23.16 9.15
C SER A 119 12.42 24.17 9.06
N THR A 120 12.45 25.00 8.01
CA THR A 120 13.44 26.08 7.89
C THR A 120 13.33 27.13 9.00
N GLY A 121 12.14 27.33 9.58
CA GLY A 121 11.99 28.12 10.79
C GLY A 121 12.70 27.48 12.00
N ALA A 122 12.68 26.15 12.12
CA ALA A 122 13.40 25.43 13.16
C ALA A 122 14.93 25.51 12.95
N GLU A 123 15.41 25.40 11.72
CA GLU A 123 16.84 25.60 11.40
C GLU A 123 17.34 26.97 11.84
N LYS A 124 16.56 28.02 11.55
CA LYS A 124 16.90 29.39 11.94
C LYS A 124 16.79 29.65 13.43
N MET A 125 15.83 29.02 14.12
CA MET A 125 15.57 29.26 15.54
C MET A 125 16.50 28.47 16.45
N PHE A 126 16.79 27.21 16.10
CA PHE A 126 17.66 26.33 16.89
C PHE A 126 19.11 26.32 16.40
N GLY A 127 19.40 26.82 15.20
CA GLY A 127 20.77 26.94 14.68
C GLY A 127 21.37 25.64 14.12
N PHE A 128 20.58 24.56 14.05
CA PHE A 128 20.99 23.28 13.46
C PHE A 128 20.44 23.12 12.06
N SER A 129 21.15 22.45 11.16
CA SER A 129 20.60 22.07 9.85
C SER A 129 19.67 20.86 9.97
N ARG A 130 18.69 20.76 9.08
CA ARG A 130 17.81 19.58 9.02
C ARG A 130 18.62 18.28 8.87
N GLU A 131 19.69 18.30 8.09
CA GLU A 131 20.54 17.13 7.82
C GLU A 131 21.23 16.61 9.09
N GLU A 132 21.53 17.49 10.05
CA GLU A 132 22.16 17.13 11.32
C GLU A 132 21.17 16.54 12.32
N VAL A 133 19.88 16.86 12.21
CA VAL A 133 18.88 16.51 13.24
C VAL A 133 17.94 15.38 12.78
N LEU A 134 17.76 15.18 11.47
CA LEU A 134 16.88 14.13 10.94
C LEU A 134 17.31 12.73 11.39
N GLY A 135 16.35 11.95 11.89
CA GLY A 135 16.56 10.56 12.31
C GLY A 135 17.30 10.38 13.64
N LEU A 136 17.75 11.47 14.28
CA LEU A 136 18.39 11.45 15.59
C LEU A 136 17.37 11.69 16.71
N ASN A 137 17.67 11.12 17.89
CA ASN A 137 16.96 11.40 19.15
C ASN A 137 17.56 12.63 19.81
N HIS A 138 17.29 13.81 19.24
CA HIS A 138 17.80 15.09 19.74
C HIS A 138 16.65 15.97 20.29
N VAL A 139 15.73 15.36 21.04
CA VAL A 139 14.66 16.11 21.73
C VAL A 139 15.29 17.10 22.74
N ASP A 140 16.47 16.76 23.27
CA ASP A 140 17.24 17.60 24.19
C ASP A 140 17.67 18.95 23.59
N ILE A 141 17.75 19.07 22.26
CA ILE A 141 18.09 20.32 21.55
C ILE A 141 16.94 21.34 21.60
N LEU A 142 15.71 20.88 21.83
CA LEU A 142 14.51 21.71 21.78
C LEU A 142 14.23 22.43 23.10
N HIS A 143 15.00 22.17 24.15
CA HIS A 143 14.93 22.95 25.39
C HIS A 143 15.62 24.28 25.17
N ALA A 144 14.86 25.38 25.33
CA ALA A 144 15.46 26.70 25.49
C ALA A 144 16.40 26.63 26.70
N GLN A 145 17.64 27.11 26.55
CA GLN A 145 18.67 27.07 27.60
C GLN A 145 18.19 27.66 28.94
N GLU A 146 17.16 28.50 28.96
CA GLU A 146 16.53 29.03 30.17
C GLU A 146 15.78 27.99 31.04
N GLU A 147 15.25 26.87 30.52
CA GLU A 147 14.39 25.96 31.30
C GLU A 147 15.18 24.91 32.12
N ILE A 148 16.44 24.64 31.74
CA ILE A 148 17.25 23.59 32.39
C ILE A 148 17.79 24.07 33.75
N VAL A 149 17.96 25.38 33.94
CA VAL A 149 18.51 25.94 35.19
C VAL A 149 17.47 25.97 36.32
N GLU A 150 16.17 26.00 36.02
CA GLU A 150 15.14 26.14 37.06
C GLU A 150 14.75 24.81 37.73
N ARG A 151 14.94 23.66 37.06
CA ARG A 151 14.60 22.34 37.66
C ARG A 151 15.65 21.78 38.62
N ASP A 152 16.90 22.24 38.56
CA ASP A 152 17.94 21.83 39.53
C ASP A 152 17.90 22.67 40.82
N ILE A 153 17.25 23.84 40.82
CA ILE A 153 17.23 24.75 41.99
C ILE A 153 16.05 24.44 42.94
N ASP A 154 14.98 23.81 42.47
CA ASP A 154 13.78 23.51 43.29
C ASP A 154 13.77 22.09 43.92
N SER A 155 14.87 21.33 43.82
CA SER A 155 15.02 20.08 44.58
C SER A 155 15.55 20.34 46.00
N GLY A 156 14.81 21.15 46.77
CA GLY A 156 15.03 21.29 48.21
C GLY A 156 14.92 19.94 48.94
N PRO A 157 15.69 19.69 50.01
CA PRO A 157 15.76 18.37 50.64
C PRO A 157 14.39 17.97 51.21
N PRO A 158 14.04 16.66 51.20
CA PRO A 158 12.72 16.19 51.60
C PRO A 158 12.44 16.56 53.05
N THR A 159 11.48 17.45 53.26
CA THR A 159 11.08 17.88 54.61
C THR A 159 10.25 16.77 55.24
N HIS A 160 10.88 16.02 56.15
CA HIS A 160 10.25 15.03 56.99
C HIS A 160 9.30 15.76 57.96
N HIS A 161 8.00 15.89 57.64
CA HIS A 161 7.03 16.45 58.56
C HIS A 161 6.63 15.37 59.58
N SER A 162 7.27 15.43 60.75
CA SER A 162 6.96 14.64 61.94
C SER A 162 5.61 15.05 62.53
N LEU A 163 4.74 14.06 62.72
CA LEU A 163 3.57 14.12 63.60
C LEU A 163 3.99 14.54 65.01
N ILE A 164 3.44 15.66 65.50
CA ILE A 164 3.30 15.95 66.93
C ILE A 164 1.86 16.41 67.16
N ASP A 165 1.16 15.62 67.97
CA ASP A 165 -0.17 15.86 68.53
C ASP A 165 -0.23 17.15 69.37
N THR A 166 -1.40 17.81 69.34
CA THR A 166 -2.17 18.47 70.44
C THR A 166 -3.32 19.21 69.75
N ASP A 167 -4.59 19.08 70.08
CA ASP A 167 -5.26 18.92 71.39
C ASP A 167 -6.32 17.81 71.43
#